data_AF-A0A970IHN2-F1
#
_entry.id   AF-A0A970IHN2-F1
#
_cell.length_a   1.000
_cell.length_b   1.000
_cell.length_c   1.000
_cell.angle_alpha   90.00
_cell.angle_beta   90.00
_cell.angle_gamma   90.00
#
_symmetry.space_group_name_H-M   'P 1'
#
loop_
_entity.id
_entity.type
_entity.pdbx_description
1 polymer ?
#
loop_
_entity_poly.entity_id
_entity_poly.type
_entity_poly.pdbx_seq_one_letter_code
_entity_poly.pdbx_strand_id
1 'polypeptide(L)'
;MKERFLPLATVRKTFGKGGELILKFRPDVPQNIIDQLNKEEPVFIQLDGIPVPFFLTSIAFRGNDQAMVCFENYLSENLAAEWVGKTILYKTREEEPLSGGSLLVGYAFRATTAGEEKRRGTVSGFFDYPGNPCLEL
;
A
#
# COMPACT_ATOMS: atom_id res chain seq x y z
N MET A 1 -11.92 6.22 -10.83
CA MET A 1 -11.24 5.30 -9.90
C MET A 1 -11.71 5.64 -8.50
N LYS A 2 -12.31 4.71 -7.74
CA LYS A 2 -12.74 4.97 -6.36
C LYS A 2 -11.61 4.57 -5.43
N GLU A 3 -11.18 5.48 -4.56
CA GLU A 3 -10.20 5.15 -3.54
C GLU A 3 -10.83 4.18 -2.53
N ARG A 4 -10.15 3.06 -2.26
CA ARG A 4 -10.62 2.05 -1.33
C ARG A 4 -9.72 2.07 -0.10
N PHE A 5 -10.35 2.17 1.06
CA PHE A 5 -9.69 2.18 2.36
C PHE A 5 -9.98 0.88 3.08
N LEU A 6 -8.93 0.22 3.55
CA LEU A 6 -9.01 -1.01 4.32
C LEU A 6 -8.73 -0.71 5.80
N PRO A 7 -9.60 -1.13 6.73
CA PRO A 7 -9.30 -1.08 8.16
C PRO A 7 -8.07 -1.93 8.48
N LEU A 8 -6.96 -1.28 8.86
CA LEU A 8 -5.67 -1.93 9.08
C LEU A 8 -5.49 -2.31 10.55
N ALA A 9 -5.66 -1.33 11.44
CA ALA A 9 -5.35 -1.48 12.86
C ALA A 9 -6.24 -0.60 13.73
N THR A 10 -6.26 -0.87 15.03
CA THR A 10 -6.85 0.02 16.03
C THR A 10 -5.77 0.53 16.96
N VAL A 11 -5.79 1.83 17.24
CA VAL A 11 -4.92 2.45 18.25
C VAL A 11 -5.38 1.99 19.64
N ARG A 12 -4.54 1.24 20.36
CA ARG A 12 -4.90 0.63 21.64
C ARG A 12 -4.66 1.56 22.82
N LYS A 13 -3.50 2.20 22.85
CA LYS A 13 -3.07 3.08 23.94
C LYS A 13 -1.85 3.91 23.52
N THR A 14 -1.58 4.96 24.26
CA THR A 14 -0.29 5.65 24.26
C THR A 14 0.79 4.78 24.91
N PHE A 15 2.04 5.09 24.59
CA PHE A 15 3.21 4.48 25.18
C PHE A 15 4.25 5.56 25.44
N GLY A 16 4.72 5.68 26.68
CA GLY A 16 5.69 6.72 27.03
C GLY A 16 5.12 8.15 26.93
N LYS A 17 6.03 9.13 26.89
CA LYS A 17 5.69 10.57 26.88
C LYS A 17 5.89 11.24 25.53
N GLY A 18 6.52 10.57 24.56
CA GLY A 18 6.95 11.11 23.27
C GLY A 18 5.91 11.00 22.16
N GLY A 19 4.65 10.68 22.51
CA GLY A 19 3.58 10.54 21.54
C GLY A 19 3.56 9.19 20.82
N GLU A 20 4.26 8.18 21.35
CA GLU A 20 4.21 6.84 20.80
C GLU A 20 2.85 6.18 21.05
N LEU A 21 2.39 5.42 20.06
CA LEU A 21 1.10 4.73 20.04
C LEU A 21 1.31 3.24 19.78
N ILE A 22 0.54 2.41 20.48
CA ILE A 22 0.47 0.98 20.18
C ILE A 22 -0.72 0.73 19.25
N LEU A 23 -0.40 0.32 18.02
CA LEU A 23 -1.37 -0.20 17.07
C LEU A 23 -1.54 -1.70 17.25
N LYS A 24 -2.78 -2.17 17.18
CA LYS A 24 -3.09 -3.60 17.05
C LYS A 24 -3.72 -3.84 15.69
N PHE A 25 -3.04 -4.63 14.85
CA PHE A 25 -3.56 -5.05 13.56
C PHE A 25 -4.79 -5.94 13.75
N ARG A 26 -5.70 -5.85 12.78
CA ARG A 26 -6.87 -6.71 12.79
C ARG A 26 -6.51 -8.10 12.24
N PRO A 27 -7.13 -9.19 12.75
CA PRO A 27 -6.79 -10.55 12.34
C PRO A 27 -7.17 -10.86 10.88
N ASP A 28 -8.07 -10.08 10.28
CA ASP A 28 -8.53 -10.19 8.90
C ASP A 28 -7.60 -9.49 7.89
N VAL A 29 -6.55 -8.80 8.35
CA VAL A 29 -5.62 -8.11 7.47
C VAL A 29 -4.49 -9.06 7.04
N PRO A 30 -4.27 -9.23 5.72
CA PRO A 30 -3.15 -9.99 5.19
C PRO A 30 -1.78 -9.42 5.60
N GLN A 31 -0.82 -10.30 5.91
CA GLN A 31 0.52 -9.90 6.35
C GLN A 31 1.25 -9.02 5.31
N ASN A 32 1.07 -9.29 4.02
CA ASN A 32 1.68 -8.49 2.95
C ASN A 32 1.22 -7.03 2.94
N ILE A 33 0.03 -6.71 3.48
CA ILE A 33 -0.43 -5.32 3.65
C ILE A 33 0.23 -4.70 4.88
N ILE A 34 0.38 -5.47 5.96
CA ILE A 34 1.08 -5.03 7.18
C ILE A 34 2.54 -4.70 6.85
N ASP A 35 3.20 -5.52 6.03
CA ASP A 35 4.59 -5.36 5.62
C ASP A 35 4.81 -4.14 4.70
N GLN A 36 3.75 -3.66 4.04
CA GLN A 36 3.79 -2.43 3.23
C GLN A 36 3.77 -1.16 4.10
N LEU A 37 3.39 -1.25 5.37
CA LEU A 37 3.32 -0.10 6.25
C LEU A 37 4.72 0.48 6.49
N ASN A 38 4.93 1.71 6.04
CA ASN A 38 6.21 2.40 6.11
C ASN A 38 6.02 3.91 6.42
N LYS A 39 7.12 4.67 6.40
CA LYS A 39 7.12 6.11 6.73
C LYS A 39 6.89 7.03 5.54
N GLU A 40 7.03 6.52 4.32
CA GLU A 40 6.91 7.29 3.07
C GLU A 40 5.45 7.45 2.66
N GLU A 41 4.60 6.49 2.98
CA GLU A 41 3.17 6.55 2.71
C GLU A 41 2.34 6.91 3.95
N PRO A 42 1.30 7.76 3.81
CA PRO A 42 0.42 8.07 4.92
C PRO A 42 -0.55 6.93 5.21
N VAL A 43 -0.87 6.77 6.50
CA VAL A 43 -2.09 6.05 6.92
C VAL A 43 -3.24 7.03 7.07
N PHE A 44 -4.46 6.53 7.17
CA PHE A 44 -5.65 7.38 7.23
C PHE A 44 -6.45 7.12 8.50
N ILE A 45 -7.06 8.15 9.05
CA ILE A 45 -8.02 8.04 10.16
C ILE A 45 -9.32 8.71 9.73
N GLN A 46 -10.44 8.04 9.98
CA GLN A 46 -11.75 8.59 9.69
C GLN A 46 -12.11 9.68 10.71
N LEU A 47 -12.27 10.92 10.24
CA LEU A 47 -12.72 12.07 11.02
C LEU A 47 -13.88 12.75 10.30
N ASP A 48 -15.02 12.88 10.99
CA ASP A 48 -16.22 13.56 10.46
C ASP A 48 -16.66 13.10 9.07
N GLY A 49 -16.52 11.80 8.77
CA GLY A 49 -16.91 11.24 7.48
C GLY A 49 -15.84 11.38 6.38
N ILE A 50 -14.66 11.93 6.69
CA ILE A 50 -13.55 12.13 5.75
C ILE A 50 -12.31 11.32 6.20
N PRO A 51 -11.63 10.59 5.30
CA PRO A 51 -10.35 9.96 5.60
C PRO A 51 -9.23 11.01 5.60
N VAL A 52 -8.66 11.29 6.77
CA VAL A 52 -7.58 12.28 6.94
C VAL A 52 -6.23 11.56 6.96
N PRO A 53 -5.23 12.00 6.18
CA PRO A 53 -3.90 11.38 6.14
C PRO A 53 -3.04 11.73 7.36
N PHE A 54 -2.29 10.76 7.85
CA PHE A 54 -1.32 10.85 8.95
C PHE A 54 -0.02 10.17 8.53
N PHE A 55 1.09 10.90 8.62
CA PHE A 55 2.43 10.39 8.31
C PHE A 55 3.09 9.83 9.56
N LEU A 56 3.88 8.75 9.38
CA LEU A 56 4.61 8.09 10.45
C LEU A 56 6.04 8.61 10.55
N THR A 57 6.45 9.12 11.71
CA THR A 57 7.86 9.46 11.99
C THR A 57 8.64 8.23 12.46
N SER A 58 7.97 7.30 13.14
CA SER A 58 8.56 6.04 13.57
C SER A 58 7.57 4.87 13.45
N ILE A 59 8.10 3.69 13.18
CA ILE A 59 7.39 2.42 13.19
C ILE A 59 8.32 1.33 13.70
N ALA A 60 7.84 0.52 14.63
CA ALA A 60 8.54 -0.65 15.14
C ALA A 60 7.52 -1.78 15.36
N PHE A 61 7.60 -2.83 14.55
CA PHE A 61 6.75 -4.00 14.68
C PHE A 61 7.08 -4.78 15.96
N ARG A 62 6.05 -5.28 16.63
CA ARG A 62 6.15 -6.09 17.85
C ARG A 62 5.36 -7.38 17.65
N GLY A 63 6.04 -8.41 17.16
CA GLY A 63 5.39 -9.64 16.72
C GLY A 63 4.59 -9.42 15.43
N ASN A 64 3.56 -10.25 15.23
CA ASN A 64 2.80 -10.25 13.98
C ASN A 64 1.50 -9.45 14.05
N ASP A 65 1.02 -9.06 15.24
CA ASP A 65 -0.28 -8.42 15.44
C ASP A 65 -0.21 -6.99 15.97
N GLN A 66 0.99 -6.46 16.25
CA GLN A 66 1.17 -5.14 16.85
C GLN A 66 2.33 -4.36 16.24
N ALA A 67 2.19 -3.04 16.26
CA ALA A 67 3.26 -2.11 15.95
C ALA A 67 3.22 -0.93 16.92
N MET A 68 4.40 -0.43 17.27
CA MET A 68 4.56 0.86 17.95
C MET A 68 4.87 1.91 16.90
N VAL A 69 4.12 3.01 16.89
CA VAL A 69 4.26 4.08 15.88
C VAL A 69 4.26 5.45 16.53
N CYS A 70 4.70 6.46 15.79
CA CYS A 70 4.54 7.87 16.17
C CYS A 70 4.10 8.67 14.93
N PHE A 71 3.09 9.52 15.09
CA PHE A 71 2.60 10.37 14.01
C PHE A 71 3.38 11.68 13.94
N GLU A 72 3.60 12.17 12.73
CA GLU A 72 4.14 13.50 12.50
C GLU A 72 3.22 14.55 13.13
N ASN A 73 3.78 15.43 13.95
CA ASN A 73 3.11 16.48 14.74
C ASN A 73 2.40 16.04 16.04
N TYR A 74 2.35 14.73 16.36
CA TYR A 74 1.74 14.24 17.60
C TYR A 74 2.82 13.67 18.54
N LEU A 75 3.79 14.52 18.91
CA LEU A 75 5.01 14.15 19.62
C LEU A 75 4.90 14.25 21.15
N SER A 76 3.68 14.23 21.69
CA SER A 76 3.44 14.20 23.14
C SER A 76 2.32 13.23 23.47
N GLU A 77 2.36 12.67 24.68
CA GLU A 77 1.33 11.74 25.16
C GLU A 77 -0.09 12.32 25.05
N ASN A 78 -0.29 13.59 25.44
CA ASN A 78 -1.61 14.24 25.41
C ASN A 78 -2.16 14.35 23.98
N LEU A 79 -1.32 14.74 23.02
CA LEU A 79 -1.71 14.86 21.62
C LEU A 79 -1.96 13.49 20.99
N ALA A 80 -1.13 12.49 21.33
CA ALA A 80 -1.29 11.13 20.83
C ALA A 80 -2.54 10.45 21.41
N ALA A 81 -2.92 10.78 22.65
CA ALA A 81 -4.07 10.20 23.33
C ALA A 81 -5.41 10.41 22.59
N GLU A 82 -5.53 11.49 21.80
CA GLU A 82 -6.71 11.76 20.97
C GLU A 82 -7.00 10.63 19.95
N TRP A 83 -5.97 9.91 19.54
CA TRP A 83 -6.07 8.84 18.55
C TRP A 83 -6.41 7.49 19.17
N VAL A 84 -6.36 7.35 20.50
CA VAL A 84 -6.67 6.09 21.18
C VAL A 84 -8.12 5.66 20.89
N GLY A 85 -8.29 4.40 20.51
CA GLY A 85 -9.58 3.84 20.11
C GLY A 85 -9.96 4.09 18.64
N LYS A 86 -9.24 4.95 17.91
CA LYS A 86 -9.48 5.18 16.48
C LYS A 86 -8.98 4.01 15.64
N THR A 87 -9.63 3.82 14.50
CA THR A 87 -9.21 2.82 13.50
C THR A 87 -8.33 3.49 12.46
N ILE A 88 -7.15 2.91 12.27
CA ILE A 88 -6.21 3.25 11.22
C ILE A 88 -6.63 2.52 9.94
N LEU A 89 -6.71 3.26 8.86
CA LEU A 89 -7.07 2.81 7.53
C LEU A 89 -5.82 2.84 6.65
N TYR A 90 -5.68 1.84 5.78
CA TYR A 90 -4.68 1.81 4.73
C TYR A 90 -5.35 2.07 3.39
N LYS A 91 -4.77 2.97 2.60
CA LYS A 91 -5.25 3.25 1.24
C LYS A 91 -4.72 2.16 0.33
N THR A 92 -5.58 1.22 -0.06
CA THR A 92 -5.20 0.26 -1.09
C THR A 92 -5.31 0.95 -2.43
N ARG A 93 -4.20 0.98 -3.17
CA ARG A 93 -4.29 1.18 -4.61
C ARG A 93 -4.89 -0.10 -5.15
N GLU A 94 -5.99 -0.02 -5.88
CA GLU A 94 -6.30 -1.07 -6.83
C GLU A 94 -5.16 -1.04 -7.84
N GLU A 95 -4.09 -1.80 -7.58
CA GLU A 95 -3.40 -2.45 -8.68
C GLU A 95 -4.49 -3.32 -9.27
N GLU A 96 -5.12 -2.88 -10.37
CA GLU A 96 -5.87 -3.84 -11.17
C GLU A 96 -4.90 -4.99 -11.39
N PRO A 97 -5.25 -6.22 -10.97
CA PRO A 97 -4.37 -7.35 -11.18
C PRO A 97 -4.03 -7.32 -12.66
N LEU A 98 -2.73 -7.17 -12.98
CA LEU A 98 -2.28 -7.17 -14.37
C LEU A 98 -2.90 -8.41 -15.01
N SER A 99 -3.86 -8.18 -15.90
CA SER A 99 -4.69 -9.21 -16.48
C SER A 99 -4.45 -9.21 -17.98
N GLY A 100 -4.49 -10.39 -18.59
CA GLY A 100 -4.22 -10.54 -20.01
C GLY A 100 -2.79 -10.11 -20.39
N GLY A 101 -2.67 -9.39 -21.51
CA GLY A 101 -1.37 -9.06 -22.10
C GLY A 101 -0.55 -8.00 -21.36
N SER A 102 -1.13 -7.29 -20.38
CA SER A 102 -0.39 -6.33 -19.54
C SER A 102 0.72 -7.00 -18.71
N LEU A 103 0.62 -8.30 -18.46
CA LEU A 103 1.67 -9.10 -17.81
C LEU A 103 2.94 -9.24 -18.65
N LEU A 104 2.87 -8.96 -19.96
CA LEU A 104 4.01 -9.08 -20.87
C LEU A 104 4.90 -7.84 -20.82
N VAL A 105 4.44 -6.72 -20.26
CA VAL A 105 5.25 -5.49 -20.14
C VAL A 105 6.49 -5.77 -19.28
N GLY A 106 7.66 -5.39 -19.80
CA GLY A 106 8.96 -5.66 -19.19
C GLY A 106 9.60 -6.99 -19.61
N TYR A 107 8.89 -7.89 -20.29
CA TYR A 107 9.47 -9.12 -20.83
C TYR A 107 10.24 -8.85 -22.13
N ALA A 108 11.35 -9.56 -22.30
CA ALA A 108 12.09 -9.56 -23.55
C ALA A 108 11.40 -10.45 -24.60
N PHE A 109 11.32 -9.98 -25.84
CA PHE A 109 10.78 -10.75 -26.95
C PHE A 109 11.86 -11.06 -28.00
N ARG A 110 11.63 -12.15 -28.76
CA ARG A 110 12.41 -12.51 -29.94
C ARG A 110 11.46 -12.92 -31.06
N ALA A 111 11.42 -12.13 -32.13
CA ALA A 111 10.65 -12.41 -33.32
C ALA A 111 11.50 -13.16 -34.35
N THR A 112 11.03 -14.32 -34.79
CA THR A 112 11.72 -15.14 -35.81
C THR A 112 10.82 -15.38 -37.02
N THR A 113 11.41 -15.54 -38.20
CA THR A 113 10.70 -15.97 -39.42
C THR A 113 11.57 -16.99 -40.13
N ALA A 114 11.01 -18.17 -40.42
CA ALA A 114 11.74 -19.29 -41.02
C ALA A 114 13.04 -19.68 -40.28
N GLY A 115 13.06 -19.52 -38.94
CA GLY A 115 14.21 -19.86 -38.09
C GLY A 115 15.26 -18.75 -37.94
N GLU A 116 15.15 -17.66 -38.69
CA GLU A 116 16.05 -16.50 -38.56
C GLU A 116 15.45 -15.45 -37.61
N GLU A 117 16.28 -14.90 -36.72
CA GLU A 117 15.89 -13.78 -35.85
C GLU A 117 15.72 -12.50 -36.67
N LYS A 118 14.52 -11.92 -36.62
CA LYS A 118 14.19 -10.65 -37.29
C LYS A 118 14.30 -9.46 -36.36
N ARG A 119 13.90 -9.63 -35.09
CA ARG A 119 13.91 -8.56 -34.09
C ARG A 119 13.95 -9.12 -32.68
N ARG A 120 14.57 -8.36 -31.77
CA ARG A 120 14.51 -8.56 -30.33
C ARG A 120 14.36 -7.21 -29.64
N GLY A 121 13.79 -7.20 -28.44
CA GLY A 121 13.57 -6.00 -27.65
C GLY A 121 12.84 -6.32 -26.35
N THR A 122 12.29 -5.31 -25.71
CA THR A 122 11.51 -5.43 -24.47
C THR A 122 10.13 -4.84 -24.71
N VAL A 123 9.08 -5.53 -24.28
CA VAL A 123 7.72 -4.98 -24.35
C VAL A 123 7.62 -3.78 -23.42
N SER A 124 7.33 -2.61 -23.97
CA SER A 124 7.18 -1.34 -23.24
C SER A 124 5.72 -1.07 -22.84
N GLY A 125 4.76 -1.70 -23.51
CA GLY A 125 3.33 -1.47 -23.27
C GLY A 125 2.42 -2.53 -23.90
N PHE A 126 1.16 -2.56 -23.46
CA PHE A 126 0.10 -3.42 -24.01
C PHE A 126 -1.19 -2.62 -24.21
N PHE A 127 -1.79 -2.73 -25.39
CA PHE A 127 -3.06 -2.09 -25.74
C PHE A 127 -4.08 -3.14 -26.16
N ASP A 128 -5.17 -3.26 -25.39
CA ASP A 128 -6.22 -4.25 -25.62
C ASP A 128 -7.32 -3.69 -26.55
N TYR A 129 -7.08 -3.74 -27.86
CA TYR A 129 -8.13 -3.47 -28.83
C TYR A 129 -8.94 -4.75 -29.08
N PRO A 130 -10.29 -4.72 -29.04
CA PRO A 130 -11.11 -5.90 -29.26
C PRO A 130 -10.76 -6.64 -30.56
N GLY A 131 -10.34 -7.90 -30.42
CA GLY A 131 -9.95 -8.77 -31.55
C GLY A 131 -8.56 -8.47 -32.16
N ASN A 132 -7.82 -7.48 -31.66
CA ASN A 132 -6.49 -7.14 -32.15
C ASN A 132 -5.61 -6.52 -31.04
N PRO A 133 -5.19 -7.30 -30.04
CA PRO A 133 -4.31 -6.80 -29.00
C PRO A 133 -2.92 -6.42 -29.57
N CYS A 134 -2.40 -5.28 -29.13
CA CYS A 134 -1.13 -4.73 -29.62
C CYS A 134 -0.09 -4.67 -28.50
N LEU A 135 1.15 -5.00 -28.84
CA LEU A 135 2.32 -4.79 -27.97
C LEU A 135 3.10 -3.58 -28.46
N GLU A 136 3.46 -2.71 -27.52
CA GLU A 136 4.49 -1.68 -27.73
C GLU A 136 5.84 -2.30 -27.40
N LEU A 137 6.86 -2.01 -28.22
CA LEU A 137 8.18 -2.66 -28.20
C LEU A 137 9.30 -1.65 -27.94
#